data_AF-A0AA97A8K7-F1
#
_entry.id   AF-A0AA97A8K7-F1
#
_cell.length_a   1.000
_cell.length_b   1.000
_cell.length_c   1.000
_cell.angle_alpha   90.00
_cell.angle_beta   90.00
_cell.angle_gamma   90.00
#
_symmetry.space_group_name_H-M   'P 1'
#
loop_
_entity.id
_entity.type
_entity.pdbx_description
1 polymer ?
#
loop_
_entity_poly.entity_id
_entity_poly.type
_entity_poly.pdbx_seq_one_letter_code
_entity_poly.pdbx_strand_id
1 'polypeptide(L)'
;MKGVPSRRRLLLRLVIAPLAAATLAVLAVGAPGAHAATDLSTVAAALREGPVYVDPAATDLLSSTDAEALADKIEDADEPIFVAVLPAGHPTEDLFQNLRTETGITGLYAVRLGDRFDARADSSVLSQDAVANLVTAVQGAGDPKAQLNDFVDDALRSNPGGTAPSSWSDGADAGVDAGALAAAGAVVVAGGVGAYALVRRGRRRKEEERREALAKLAVVVDEDITAFGEELERLDFHPAEAGADDAMRADYERALDAYEKAKSLMAAATRPEEVRAVTQTLEDGRFSLAQLAARRAGRPLPERRAPCFFDPRHGPSVADVLWDPGVGTAREVPVCAADQARLADGQDPMIREVETVSGARRPYWDAGPAYGPWAGGYFGGGILPGLLVGTMLGSMMATPSYAAMYGSGYGDFGADPGYGGGDVSGGDFDTGDFTGGFGGGDFGGGGDFGGGGDFGGGF
;
A
#
# COMPACT_ATOMS: atom_id res chain seq x y z
N MET A 1 -4.30 23.28 76.69
CA MET A 1 -5.00 21.97 76.67
C MET A 1 -6.10 22.07 75.61
N LYS A 2 -5.98 21.33 74.49
CA LYS A 2 -6.94 21.33 73.38
C LYS A 2 -7.94 20.18 73.56
N GLY A 3 -9.22 20.45 73.33
CA GLY A 3 -10.30 19.46 73.39
C GLY A 3 -10.70 18.89 72.03
N VAL A 4 -10.98 17.56 72.02
CA VAL A 4 -12.29 16.91 71.71
C VAL A 4 -12.89 17.13 70.29
N PRO A 5 -13.60 16.16 69.66
CA PRO A 5 -13.42 14.69 69.53
C PRO A 5 -13.80 14.15 68.11
N SER A 6 -13.83 12.82 67.91
CA SER A 6 -15.03 12.05 67.49
C SER A 6 -14.73 10.81 66.64
N ARG A 7 -15.33 9.70 67.09
CA ARG A 7 -15.28 8.32 66.58
C ARG A 7 -16.19 8.11 65.36
N ARG A 8 -15.81 7.21 64.45
CA ARG A 8 -16.74 6.47 63.57
C ARG A 8 -16.68 4.97 63.88
N ARG A 9 -17.86 4.39 64.17
CA ARG A 9 -18.21 2.94 64.25
C ARG A 9 -18.37 2.41 62.81
N LEU A 10 -17.94 1.20 62.42
CA LEU A 10 -18.39 -0.18 62.70
C LEU A 10 -19.79 -0.58 62.14
N LEU A 11 -19.80 -1.66 61.32
CA LEU A 11 -20.91 -2.57 60.90
C LEU A 11 -21.88 -2.04 59.80
N LEU A 12 -22.47 -2.79 58.86
CA LEU A 12 -22.71 -4.23 58.67
C LEU A 12 -23.07 -4.54 57.17
N ARG A 13 -23.00 -5.83 56.83
CA ARG A 13 -23.31 -6.58 55.59
C ARG A 13 -24.72 -6.37 54.97
N LEU A 14 -24.85 -6.56 53.64
CA LEU A 14 -25.62 -7.62 52.93
C LEU A 14 -26.03 -7.22 51.48
N VAL A 15 -25.68 -8.10 50.52
CA VAL A 15 -26.42 -8.59 49.31
C VAL A 15 -27.25 -7.61 48.47
N ILE A 16 -27.02 -7.57 47.15
CA ILE A 16 -28.02 -7.72 46.05
C ILE A 16 -27.28 -7.77 44.69
N ALA A 17 -27.67 -8.74 43.86
CA ALA A 17 -27.23 -8.97 42.48
C ALA A 17 -28.15 -8.23 41.46
N PRO A 18 -27.96 -8.35 40.14
CA PRO A 18 -27.81 -7.24 39.20
C PRO A 18 -29.11 -6.76 38.52
N LEU A 19 -29.18 -5.48 38.15
CA LEU A 19 -30.16 -4.92 37.20
C LEU A 19 -29.48 -3.82 36.40
N ALA A 20 -28.98 -4.16 35.20
CA ALA A 20 -28.49 -3.21 34.21
C ALA A 20 -28.80 -3.73 32.81
N ALA A 21 -30.10 -3.80 32.48
CA ALA A 21 -30.60 -4.07 31.14
C ALA A 21 -32.01 -3.48 31.01
N ALA A 22 -32.16 -2.15 31.06
CA ALA A 22 -33.39 -1.43 30.68
C ALA A 22 -33.20 0.10 30.74
N THR A 23 -32.33 0.70 29.92
CA THR A 23 -32.27 2.18 29.78
C THR A 23 -31.90 2.65 28.37
N LEU A 24 -32.49 2.08 27.31
CA LEU A 24 -32.46 2.70 25.98
C LEU A 24 -33.73 2.34 25.18
N ALA A 25 -34.89 2.70 25.73
CA ALA A 25 -36.17 2.52 25.03
C ALA A 25 -37.20 3.59 25.43
N VAL A 26 -36.81 4.87 25.53
CA VAL A 26 -37.76 5.99 25.47
C VAL A 26 -36.99 7.21 24.95
N LEU A 27 -37.15 7.53 23.65
CA LEU A 27 -37.10 8.87 23.04
C LEU A 27 -37.13 8.71 21.51
N ALA A 28 -38.31 8.48 20.93
CA ALA A 28 -38.55 8.69 19.50
C ALA A 28 -40.06 8.86 19.25
N VAL A 29 -40.61 9.97 19.70
CA VAL A 29 -41.89 10.49 19.21
C VAL A 29 -41.58 11.80 18.49
N GLY A 30 -41.77 11.80 17.17
CA GLY A 30 -42.03 13.00 16.37
C GLY A 30 -40.82 13.87 16.02
N ALA A 31 -40.08 13.49 14.98
CA ALA A 31 -39.45 14.43 14.05
C ALA A 31 -39.48 13.80 12.64
N PRO A 32 -39.71 14.55 11.55
CA PRO A 32 -39.49 14.04 10.20
C PRO A 32 -37.98 13.76 10.10
N GLY A 33 -37.62 12.48 9.98
CA GLY A 33 -36.23 12.07 9.86
C GLY A 33 -35.65 12.59 8.56
N ALA A 34 -34.70 13.51 8.66
CA ALA A 34 -33.64 13.58 7.66
C ALA A 34 -32.84 12.29 7.81
N HIS A 35 -33.15 11.27 7.01
CA HIS A 35 -32.38 10.05 6.94
C HIS A 35 -30.97 10.42 6.46
N ALA A 36 -29.97 10.23 7.31
CA ALA A 36 -28.57 10.27 6.86
C ALA A 36 -28.40 9.20 5.79
N ALA A 37 -27.77 9.54 4.66
CA ALA A 37 -27.44 8.55 3.64
C ALA A 37 -26.63 7.41 4.30
N THR A 38 -26.98 6.16 4.02
CA THR A 38 -26.25 5.02 4.56
C THR A 38 -24.80 5.07 4.11
N ASP A 39 -23.86 4.89 5.04
CA ASP A 39 -22.44 4.91 4.72
C ASP A 39 -22.09 3.80 3.72
N LEU A 40 -21.32 4.14 2.68
CA LEU A 40 -20.95 3.22 1.60
C LEU A 40 -20.22 1.95 2.08
N SER A 41 -19.50 2.04 3.20
CA SER A 41 -18.86 0.90 3.86
C SER A 41 -19.88 -0.14 4.35
N THR A 42 -21.10 0.28 4.69
CA THR A 42 -22.21 -0.60 5.06
C THR A 42 -22.78 -1.31 3.84
N VAL A 43 -22.92 -0.58 2.72
CA VAL A 43 -23.35 -1.15 1.42
C VAL A 43 -22.35 -2.21 0.97
N ALA A 44 -21.05 -1.89 1.01
CA ALA A 44 -19.97 -2.81 0.66
C ALA A 44 -19.92 -4.02 1.61
N ALA A 45 -20.18 -3.84 2.92
CA ALA A 45 -20.27 -4.95 3.86
C ALA A 45 -21.40 -5.91 3.53
N ALA A 46 -22.59 -5.39 3.21
CA ALA A 46 -23.71 -6.21 2.80
C ALA A 46 -23.42 -6.95 1.48
N LEU A 47 -22.79 -6.29 0.51
CA LEU A 47 -22.44 -6.89 -0.77
C LEU A 47 -21.40 -8.02 -0.69
N ARG A 48 -20.60 -8.09 0.38
CA ARG A 48 -19.72 -9.25 0.63
C ARG A 48 -20.49 -10.48 1.12
N GLU A 49 -21.62 -10.26 1.77
CA GLU A 49 -22.44 -11.32 2.36
C GLU A 49 -23.57 -11.77 1.42
N GLY A 50 -23.96 -10.95 0.45
CA GLY A 50 -24.93 -11.34 -0.59
C GLY A 50 -24.86 -10.41 -1.82
N PRO A 51 -25.38 -10.84 -2.99
CA PRO A 51 -25.24 -10.12 -4.25
C PRO A 51 -26.08 -8.84 -4.37
N VAL A 52 -27.12 -8.67 -3.53
CA VAL A 52 -28.08 -7.56 -3.64
C VAL A 52 -28.19 -6.79 -2.34
N TYR A 53 -27.99 -5.47 -2.41
CA TYR A 53 -28.25 -4.55 -1.30
C TYR A 53 -29.34 -3.54 -1.69
N VAL A 54 -30.35 -3.37 -0.82
CA VAL A 54 -31.38 -2.33 -0.94
C VAL A 54 -31.31 -1.43 0.28
N ASP A 55 -31.10 -0.14 0.05
CA ASP A 55 -31.11 0.85 1.12
C ASP A 55 -32.51 0.95 1.76
N PRO A 56 -32.62 1.07 3.10
CA PRO A 56 -33.91 1.24 3.77
C PRO A 56 -34.73 2.44 3.26
N ALA A 57 -34.10 3.48 2.74
CA ALA A 57 -34.74 4.65 2.14
C ALA A 57 -35.10 4.46 0.65
N ALA A 58 -34.82 3.28 0.07
CA ALA A 58 -35.06 2.92 -1.32
C ALA A 58 -35.92 1.65 -1.48
N THR A 59 -36.54 1.16 -0.40
CA THR A 59 -37.41 -0.04 -0.41
C THR A 59 -38.68 0.11 -1.26
N ASP A 60 -39.03 1.35 -1.63
CA ASP A 60 -40.10 1.68 -2.58
C ASP A 60 -39.68 1.40 -4.03
N LEU A 61 -38.38 1.35 -4.32
CA LEU A 61 -37.85 1.01 -5.65
C LEU A 61 -37.78 -0.49 -5.88
N LEU A 62 -37.37 -1.26 -4.87
CA LEU A 62 -37.31 -2.73 -4.93
C LEU A 62 -37.80 -3.32 -3.60
N SER A 63 -38.83 -4.15 -3.66
CA SER A 63 -39.35 -4.82 -2.47
C SER A 63 -38.34 -5.84 -1.95
N SER A 64 -38.39 -6.15 -0.65
CA SER A 64 -37.49 -7.16 -0.05
C SER A 64 -37.64 -8.54 -0.71
N THR A 65 -38.88 -8.92 -1.08
CA THR A 65 -39.13 -10.18 -1.80
C THR A 65 -38.54 -10.20 -3.20
N ASP A 66 -38.57 -9.06 -3.91
CA ASP A 66 -37.97 -8.97 -5.24
C ASP A 66 -36.44 -8.90 -5.18
N ALA A 67 -35.89 -8.29 -4.13
CA ALA A 67 -34.45 -8.28 -3.88
C ALA A 67 -33.92 -9.68 -3.54
N GLU A 68 -34.65 -10.45 -2.72
CA GLU A 68 -34.34 -11.84 -2.40
C GLU A 68 -34.39 -12.72 -3.66
N ALA A 69 -35.44 -12.61 -4.48
CA ALA A 69 -35.53 -13.35 -5.73
C ALA A 69 -34.42 -12.98 -6.75
N LEU A 70 -33.96 -11.73 -6.74
CA LEU A 70 -32.83 -11.29 -7.57
C LEU A 70 -31.51 -11.83 -7.01
N ALA A 71 -31.37 -11.90 -5.69
CA ALA A 71 -30.20 -12.46 -5.03
C ALA A 71 -30.07 -13.96 -5.31
N ASP A 72 -31.14 -14.74 -5.08
CA ASP A 72 -31.20 -16.17 -5.37
C ASP A 72 -30.77 -16.46 -6.82
N LYS A 73 -31.26 -15.65 -7.78
CA LYS A 73 -30.90 -15.78 -9.20
C LYS A 73 -29.39 -15.63 -9.43
N ILE A 74 -28.74 -14.68 -8.77
CA ILE A 74 -27.30 -14.42 -8.93
C ILE A 74 -26.49 -15.52 -8.23
N GLU A 75 -26.92 -15.93 -7.04
CA GLU A 75 -26.27 -17.00 -6.26
C GLU A 75 -26.34 -18.35 -6.97
N ASP A 76 -27.52 -18.70 -7.51
CA ASP A 76 -27.73 -19.94 -8.28
C ASP A 76 -26.88 -19.99 -9.56
N ALA A 77 -26.53 -18.82 -10.12
CA ALA A 77 -25.69 -18.72 -11.30
C ALA A 77 -24.20 -18.83 -11.01
N ASP A 78 -23.77 -18.68 -9.74
CA ASP A 78 -22.37 -18.67 -9.30
C ASP A 78 -21.51 -17.58 -9.99
N GLU A 79 -22.09 -16.40 -10.24
CA GLU A 79 -21.42 -15.31 -10.97
C GLU A 79 -21.16 -14.07 -10.08
N PRO A 80 -20.03 -13.34 -10.26
CA PRO A 80 -19.65 -12.20 -9.40
C PRO A 80 -20.38 -10.90 -9.79
N ILE A 81 -21.72 -10.88 -9.67
CA ILE A 81 -22.58 -9.75 -9.99
C ILE A 81 -23.10 -9.11 -8.70
N PHE A 82 -22.88 -7.81 -8.53
CA PHE A 82 -23.23 -7.04 -7.34
C PHE A 82 -24.23 -5.95 -7.70
N VAL A 83 -25.36 -5.87 -7.00
CA VAL A 83 -26.44 -4.91 -7.26
C VAL A 83 -26.72 -4.07 -6.01
N ALA A 84 -26.58 -2.75 -6.11
CA ALA A 84 -26.94 -1.82 -5.04
C ALA A 84 -28.08 -0.88 -5.47
N VAL A 85 -29.13 -0.81 -4.66
CA VAL A 85 -30.28 0.10 -4.83
C VAL A 85 -30.23 1.18 -3.76
N LEU A 86 -29.95 2.42 -4.18
CA LEU A 86 -29.68 3.57 -3.31
C LEU A 86 -30.69 4.72 -3.54
N PRO A 87 -30.97 5.54 -2.52
CA PRO A 87 -31.88 6.67 -2.64
C PRO A 87 -31.30 7.77 -3.53
N ALA A 88 -32.13 8.48 -4.31
CA ALA A 88 -31.69 9.44 -5.34
C ALA A 88 -30.70 10.53 -4.86
N GLY A 89 -30.73 10.87 -3.56
CA GLY A 89 -29.84 11.87 -2.94
C GLY A 89 -28.48 11.33 -2.48
N HIS A 90 -28.16 10.06 -2.69
CA HIS A 90 -26.88 9.49 -2.31
C HIS A 90 -25.72 10.16 -3.07
N PRO A 91 -24.59 10.49 -2.40
CA PRO A 91 -23.40 11.02 -3.07
C PRO A 91 -22.92 10.09 -4.21
N THR A 92 -22.52 10.69 -5.33
CA THR A 92 -22.09 9.96 -6.55
C THR A 92 -20.62 10.12 -6.88
N GLU A 93 -19.92 11.03 -6.18
CA GLU A 93 -18.48 11.24 -6.32
C GLU A 93 -17.74 9.94 -5.97
N ASP A 94 -16.96 9.44 -6.94
CA ASP A 94 -16.18 8.21 -6.86
C ASP A 94 -16.96 6.98 -6.37
N LEU A 95 -18.29 6.95 -6.57
CA LEU A 95 -19.16 5.93 -5.97
C LEU A 95 -18.76 4.51 -6.36
N PHE A 96 -18.59 4.24 -7.65
CA PHE A 96 -18.21 2.93 -8.17
C PHE A 96 -16.81 2.52 -7.72
N GLN A 97 -15.86 3.46 -7.76
CA GLN A 97 -14.49 3.25 -7.30
C GLN A 97 -14.44 2.89 -5.81
N ASN A 98 -15.14 3.67 -4.97
CA ASN A 98 -15.18 3.45 -3.54
C ASN A 98 -15.96 2.19 -3.18
N LEU A 99 -17.08 1.90 -3.87
CA LEU A 99 -17.88 0.69 -3.64
C LEU A 99 -17.07 -0.57 -3.96
N ARG A 100 -16.37 -0.59 -5.10
CA ARG A 100 -15.48 -1.69 -5.49
C ARG A 100 -14.29 -1.84 -4.54
N THR A 101 -13.67 -0.72 -4.14
CA THR A 101 -12.52 -0.68 -3.23
C THR A 101 -12.89 -1.20 -1.85
N GLU A 102 -14.01 -0.72 -1.31
CA GLU A 102 -14.52 -1.17 -0.02
C GLU A 102 -14.92 -2.65 -0.14
N THR A 103 -15.75 -3.05 -1.10
CA THR A 103 -16.20 -4.45 -1.23
C THR A 103 -15.02 -5.41 -1.39
N GLY A 104 -13.99 -5.03 -2.15
CA GLY A 104 -12.72 -5.78 -2.22
C GLY A 104 -12.80 -7.08 -3.05
N ILE A 105 -13.83 -7.23 -3.88
CA ILE A 105 -14.07 -8.42 -4.71
C ILE A 105 -14.13 -8.00 -6.18
N THR A 106 -13.42 -8.72 -7.06
CA THR A 106 -13.49 -8.50 -8.51
C THR A 106 -14.88 -8.89 -9.01
N GLY A 107 -15.56 -8.01 -9.74
CA GLY A 107 -16.93 -8.27 -10.18
C GLY A 107 -17.56 -7.20 -11.06
N LEU A 108 -18.80 -7.46 -11.46
CA LEU A 108 -19.67 -6.51 -12.12
C LEU A 108 -20.53 -5.81 -11.07
N TYR A 109 -20.37 -4.50 -10.92
CA TYR A 109 -21.09 -3.66 -9.97
C TYR A 109 -22.14 -2.83 -10.69
N ALA A 110 -23.42 -3.05 -10.37
CA ALA A 110 -24.55 -2.27 -10.85
C ALA A 110 -25.14 -1.43 -9.71
N VAL A 111 -25.39 -0.15 -9.97
CA VAL A 111 -26.00 0.76 -9.00
C VAL A 111 -27.24 1.40 -9.61
N ARG A 112 -28.37 1.22 -8.94
CA ARG A 112 -29.59 2.00 -9.19
C ARG A 112 -29.71 3.11 -8.15
N LEU A 113 -29.76 4.35 -8.61
CA LEU A 113 -29.80 5.54 -7.79
C LEU A 113 -31.07 6.35 -8.10
N GLY A 114 -32.14 6.09 -7.36
CA GLY A 114 -33.46 6.62 -7.70
C GLY A 114 -33.94 6.09 -9.05
N ASP A 115 -34.05 6.99 -10.03
CA ASP A 115 -34.40 6.68 -11.42
C ASP A 115 -33.18 6.35 -12.31
N ARG A 116 -31.98 6.73 -11.90
CA ARG A 116 -30.73 6.52 -12.63
C ARG A 116 -30.19 5.11 -12.44
N PHE A 117 -29.55 4.59 -13.47
CA PHE A 117 -28.90 3.27 -13.44
C PHE A 117 -27.56 3.36 -14.17
N ASP A 118 -26.54 2.74 -13.60
CA ASP A 118 -25.22 2.60 -14.22
C ASP A 118 -24.52 1.36 -13.67
N ALA A 119 -23.49 0.89 -14.38
CA ALA A 119 -22.69 -0.27 -13.96
C ALA A 119 -21.22 -0.16 -14.39
N ARG A 120 -20.32 -0.78 -13.63
CA ARG A 120 -18.88 -0.89 -13.91
C ARG A 120 -18.40 -2.30 -13.59
N ALA A 121 -17.40 -2.79 -14.31
CA ALA A 121 -16.80 -4.10 -14.05
C ALA A 121 -15.29 -4.01 -14.08
N ASP A 122 -14.63 -4.87 -13.32
CA ASP A 122 -13.23 -5.17 -13.56
C ASP A 122 -13.06 -5.75 -14.98
N SER A 123 -12.06 -5.32 -15.73
CA SER A 123 -11.80 -5.79 -17.11
C SER A 123 -11.55 -7.30 -17.25
N SER A 124 -11.20 -7.98 -16.15
CA SER A 124 -11.12 -9.45 -16.08
C SER A 124 -12.48 -10.14 -16.05
N VAL A 125 -13.55 -9.42 -15.71
CA VAL A 125 -14.94 -9.92 -15.63
C VAL A 125 -15.67 -9.64 -16.93
N LEU A 126 -15.73 -8.36 -17.34
CA LEU A 126 -16.34 -7.91 -18.58
C LEU A 126 -15.59 -6.68 -19.13
N SER A 127 -15.52 -6.57 -20.46
CA SER A 127 -14.95 -5.37 -21.08
C SER A 127 -15.85 -4.15 -20.88
N GLN A 128 -15.26 -2.95 -20.87
CA GLN A 128 -16.01 -1.69 -20.77
C GLN A 128 -17.11 -1.57 -21.85
N ASP A 129 -16.82 -2.01 -23.08
CA ASP A 129 -17.79 -2.03 -24.19
C ASP A 129 -18.96 -2.97 -23.91
N ALA A 130 -18.71 -4.14 -23.31
CA ALA A 130 -19.76 -5.07 -22.92
C ALA A 130 -20.67 -4.45 -21.85
N VAL A 131 -20.09 -3.84 -20.81
CA VAL A 131 -20.85 -3.17 -19.75
C VAL A 131 -21.66 -2.00 -20.31
N ALA A 132 -21.08 -1.18 -21.20
CA ALA A 132 -21.79 -0.08 -21.84
C ALA A 132 -23.00 -0.56 -22.65
N ASN A 133 -22.88 -1.70 -23.35
CA ASN A 133 -23.98 -2.31 -24.08
C ASN A 133 -25.08 -2.82 -23.13
N LEU A 134 -24.72 -3.44 -22.00
CA LEU A 134 -25.65 -3.90 -20.96
C LEU A 134 -26.42 -2.74 -20.34
N VAL A 135 -25.73 -1.67 -19.94
CA VAL A 135 -26.36 -0.47 -19.38
C VAL A 135 -27.31 0.17 -20.40
N THR A 136 -26.90 0.27 -21.67
CA THR A 136 -27.73 0.83 -22.74
C THR A 136 -29.00 0.00 -22.99
N ALA A 137 -28.90 -1.33 -22.91
CA ALA A 137 -30.05 -2.23 -23.13
C ALA A 137 -31.17 -2.00 -22.11
N VAL A 138 -30.84 -1.60 -20.88
CA VAL A 138 -31.79 -1.47 -19.77
C VAL A 138 -32.18 -0.02 -19.43
N GLN A 139 -31.59 0.98 -20.10
CA GLN A 139 -31.90 2.41 -19.90
C GLN A 139 -33.37 2.79 -20.20
N GLY A 140 -34.10 1.94 -20.92
CA GLY A 140 -35.53 2.14 -21.26
C GLY A 140 -36.52 1.23 -20.52
N ALA A 141 -36.06 0.40 -19.59
CA ALA A 141 -36.94 -0.49 -18.81
C ALA A 141 -37.83 0.33 -17.86
N GLY A 142 -39.14 0.08 -17.90
CA GLY A 142 -40.15 0.97 -17.30
C GLY A 142 -40.27 0.92 -15.77
N ASP A 143 -39.91 -0.19 -15.13
CA ASP A 143 -39.91 -0.33 -13.67
C ASP A 143 -38.55 -0.82 -13.13
N PRO A 144 -38.18 -0.45 -11.88
CA PRO A 144 -36.88 -0.81 -11.30
C PRO A 144 -36.60 -2.31 -11.24
N LYS A 145 -37.63 -3.12 -10.99
CA LYS A 145 -37.49 -4.57 -10.87
C LYS A 145 -37.14 -5.19 -12.21
N ALA A 146 -37.85 -4.82 -13.26
CA ALA A 146 -37.60 -5.27 -14.63
C ALA A 146 -36.20 -4.83 -15.07
N GLN A 147 -35.82 -3.57 -14.83
CA GLN A 147 -34.49 -3.08 -15.19
C GLN A 147 -33.35 -3.91 -14.57
N LEU A 148 -33.44 -4.19 -13.26
CA LEU A 148 -32.41 -4.97 -12.56
C LEU A 148 -32.40 -6.43 -13.00
N ASN A 149 -33.55 -7.03 -13.23
CA ASN A 149 -33.64 -8.41 -13.73
C ASN A 149 -33.12 -8.55 -15.15
N ASP A 150 -33.51 -7.66 -16.06
CA ASP A 150 -33.05 -7.66 -17.46
C ASP A 150 -31.54 -7.46 -17.52
N PHE A 151 -30.99 -6.56 -16.69
CA PHE A 151 -29.55 -6.34 -16.60
C PHE A 151 -28.82 -7.60 -16.15
N VAL A 152 -29.28 -8.25 -15.08
CA VAL A 152 -28.67 -9.48 -14.58
C VAL A 152 -28.79 -10.60 -15.62
N ASP A 153 -29.95 -10.76 -16.26
CA ASP A 153 -30.16 -11.80 -17.29
C ASP A 153 -29.25 -11.59 -18.51
N ASP A 154 -29.03 -10.34 -18.92
CA ASP A 154 -28.12 -9.99 -20.02
C ASP A 154 -26.65 -10.14 -19.62
N ALA A 155 -26.31 -9.79 -18.37
CA ALA A 155 -24.97 -9.98 -17.82
C ALA A 155 -24.62 -11.48 -17.73
N LEU A 156 -25.50 -12.31 -17.21
CA LEU A 156 -25.34 -13.77 -17.15
C LEU A 156 -25.15 -14.38 -18.55
N ARG A 157 -25.90 -13.89 -19.54
CA ARG A 157 -25.75 -14.34 -20.94
C ARG A 157 -24.43 -13.94 -21.58
N SER A 158 -23.79 -12.90 -21.05
CA SER A 158 -22.49 -12.43 -21.50
C SER A 158 -21.32 -13.26 -20.93
N ASN A 159 -21.61 -14.25 -20.07
CA ASN A 159 -20.66 -15.18 -19.46
C ASN A 159 -19.49 -14.45 -18.79
N PRO A 160 -19.75 -13.71 -17.70
CA PRO A 160 -18.73 -12.92 -17.03
C PRO A 160 -17.58 -13.81 -16.53
N GLY A 161 -16.37 -13.26 -16.50
CA GLY A 161 -15.21 -13.95 -15.96
C GLY A 161 -15.22 -13.93 -14.43
N GLY A 162 -15.13 -15.09 -13.78
CA GLY A 162 -15.02 -15.21 -12.33
C GLY A 162 -15.99 -16.25 -11.76
N THR A 163 -16.14 -16.26 -10.45
CA THR A 163 -17.14 -17.07 -9.71
C THR A 163 -17.65 -16.25 -8.53
N ALA A 164 -18.84 -16.59 -8.02
CA ALA A 164 -19.40 -15.91 -6.87
C ALA A 164 -18.51 -16.06 -5.61
N PRO A 165 -18.58 -15.10 -4.67
CA PRO A 165 -17.97 -15.23 -3.35
C PRO A 165 -18.49 -16.48 -2.62
N SER A 166 -17.58 -17.22 -1.98
CA SER A 166 -17.96 -18.42 -1.23
C SER A 166 -18.93 -18.14 -0.07
N SER A 167 -18.95 -16.90 0.45
CA SER A 167 -19.89 -16.44 1.48
C SER A 167 -21.35 -16.53 1.06
N TRP A 168 -21.66 -16.51 -0.24
CA TRP A 168 -23.04 -16.58 -0.74
C TRP A 168 -23.59 -18.02 -0.74
N SER A 169 -22.71 -19.03 -0.78
CA SER A 169 -23.10 -20.44 -0.92
C SER A 169 -23.40 -21.18 0.41
N ASP A 170 -23.12 -20.57 1.56
CA ASP A 170 -23.25 -21.21 2.89
C ASP A 170 -24.68 -21.18 3.47
N GLY A 171 -25.68 -20.70 2.71
CA GLY A 171 -27.04 -20.42 3.19
C GLY A 171 -28.16 -21.42 2.82
N ALA A 172 -27.94 -22.41 1.96
CA ALA A 172 -29.03 -23.23 1.44
C ALA A 172 -29.41 -24.44 2.34
N ASP A 173 -30.69 -24.51 2.71
CA ASP A 173 -31.43 -25.58 3.40
C ASP A 173 -31.24 -25.78 4.93
N ALA A 174 -31.91 -24.94 5.72
CA ALA A 174 -32.60 -25.39 6.95
C ALA A 174 -33.67 -24.39 7.40
N GLY A 175 -34.94 -24.81 7.46
CA GLY A 175 -36.03 -24.01 8.02
C GLY A 175 -35.67 -23.46 9.40
N VAL A 176 -35.69 -22.13 9.53
CA VAL A 176 -35.06 -21.44 10.66
C VAL A 176 -36.02 -21.31 11.84
N ASP A 177 -35.89 -22.20 12.82
CA ASP A 177 -36.43 -22.02 14.17
C ASP A 177 -35.76 -20.79 14.83
N ALA A 178 -36.52 -19.97 15.57
CA ALA A 178 -36.03 -18.75 16.21
C ALA A 178 -34.83 -18.96 17.19
N GLY A 179 -34.54 -20.21 17.59
CA GLY A 179 -33.33 -20.58 18.33
C GLY A 179 -32.05 -20.65 17.48
N ALA A 180 -32.17 -20.89 16.17
CA ALA A 180 -31.05 -20.93 15.23
C ALA A 180 -30.54 -19.52 14.87
N LEU A 181 -31.40 -18.49 14.85
CA LEU A 181 -30.98 -17.10 14.65
C LEU A 181 -30.09 -16.57 15.79
N ALA A 182 -30.31 -17.03 17.03
CA ALA A 182 -29.46 -16.69 18.15
C ALA A 182 -28.10 -17.42 18.10
N ALA A 183 -28.06 -18.63 17.53
CA ALA A 183 -26.82 -19.39 17.33
C ALA A 183 -26.03 -18.89 16.10
N ALA A 184 -26.69 -18.58 14.99
CA ALA A 184 -26.09 -18.01 13.78
C ALA A 184 -25.56 -16.60 14.04
N GLY A 185 -26.30 -15.75 14.75
CA GLY A 185 -25.80 -14.44 15.19
C GLY A 185 -24.57 -14.54 16.12
N ALA A 186 -24.51 -15.56 16.97
CA ALA A 186 -23.33 -15.83 17.79
C ALA A 186 -22.14 -16.33 16.96
N VAL A 187 -22.36 -17.11 15.89
CA VAL A 187 -21.33 -17.61 14.98
C VAL A 187 -20.81 -16.50 14.05
N VAL A 188 -21.66 -15.62 13.52
CA VAL A 188 -21.25 -14.46 12.71
C VAL A 188 -20.50 -13.43 13.56
N VAL A 189 -20.95 -13.16 14.79
CA VAL A 189 -20.19 -12.31 15.73
C VAL A 189 -18.88 -12.97 16.14
N ALA A 190 -18.83 -14.29 16.37
CA ALA A 190 -17.58 -15.00 16.65
C ALA A 190 -16.64 -15.07 15.43
N GLY A 191 -17.18 -15.22 14.22
CA GLY A 191 -16.45 -15.27 12.94
C GLY A 191 -15.91 -13.90 12.52
N GLY A 192 -16.72 -12.85 12.61
CA GLY A 192 -16.30 -11.45 12.38
C GLY A 192 -15.31 -10.95 13.43
N VAL A 193 -15.50 -11.30 14.72
CA VAL A 193 -14.49 -11.05 15.77
C VAL A 193 -13.23 -11.88 15.52
N GLY A 194 -13.35 -13.11 15.01
CA GLY A 194 -12.23 -13.97 14.64
C GLY A 194 -11.41 -13.40 13.47
N ALA A 195 -12.06 -13.03 12.38
CA ALA A 195 -11.43 -12.42 11.20
C ALA A 195 -10.83 -11.05 11.54
N TYR A 196 -11.55 -10.19 12.26
CA TYR A 196 -11.02 -8.93 12.77
C TYR A 196 -9.83 -9.15 13.72
N ALA A 197 -9.89 -10.16 14.60
CA ALA A 197 -8.77 -10.51 15.47
C ALA A 197 -7.56 -11.02 14.68
N LEU A 198 -7.76 -11.78 13.60
CA LEU A 198 -6.69 -12.23 12.71
C LEU A 198 -6.07 -11.07 11.94
N VAL A 199 -6.88 -10.15 11.37
CA VAL A 199 -6.40 -8.94 10.70
C VAL A 199 -5.66 -8.03 11.68
N ARG A 200 -6.24 -7.79 12.87
CA ARG A 200 -5.62 -7.00 13.93
C ARG A 200 -4.33 -7.63 14.45
N ARG A 201 -4.29 -8.96 14.57
CA ARG A 201 -3.08 -9.71 14.95
C ARG A 201 -2.02 -9.63 13.84
N GLY A 202 -2.43 -9.72 12.57
CA GLY A 202 -1.57 -9.54 11.42
C GLY A 202 -0.98 -8.13 11.36
N ARG A 203 -1.80 -7.10 11.61
CA ARG A 203 -1.33 -5.69 11.71
C ARG A 203 -0.34 -5.50 12.84
N ARG A 204 -0.66 -5.98 14.05
CA ARG A 204 0.26 -5.93 15.20
C ARG A 204 1.56 -6.65 14.94
N ARG A 205 1.50 -7.85 14.35
CA ARG A 205 2.70 -8.61 13.98
C ARG A 205 3.54 -7.86 12.94
N LYS A 206 2.92 -7.27 11.91
CA LYS A 206 3.63 -6.43 10.92
C LYS A 206 4.27 -5.20 11.57
N GLU A 207 3.57 -4.55 12.50
CA GLU A 207 4.12 -3.41 13.26
C GLU A 207 5.32 -3.83 14.13
N GLU A 208 5.24 -4.99 14.79
CA GLU A 208 6.34 -5.58 15.54
C GLU A 208 7.52 -5.92 14.63
N GLU A 209 7.28 -6.58 13.49
CA GLU A 209 8.29 -6.91 12.49
C GLU A 209 8.96 -5.63 11.92
N ARG A 210 8.19 -4.57 11.65
CA ARG A 210 8.72 -3.26 11.22
C ARG A 210 9.59 -2.61 12.28
N ARG A 211 9.15 -2.67 13.54
CA ARG A 211 9.91 -2.11 14.66
C ARG A 211 11.22 -2.87 14.89
N GLU A 212 11.20 -4.20 14.78
CA GLU A 212 12.40 -5.03 14.85
C GLU A 212 13.35 -4.77 13.68
N ALA A 213 12.82 -4.61 12.46
CA ALA A 213 13.61 -4.24 11.29
C ALA A 213 14.27 -2.86 11.48
N LEU A 214 13.52 -1.86 11.95
CA LEU A 214 14.05 -0.54 12.24
C LEU A 214 15.12 -0.59 13.35
N ALA A 215 14.93 -1.38 14.40
CA ALA A 215 15.93 -1.54 15.46
C ALA A 215 17.26 -2.11 14.94
N LYS A 216 17.21 -3.06 14.00
CA LYS A 216 18.41 -3.60 13.33
C LYS A 216 19.06 -2.57 12.42
N LEU A 217 18.25 -1.81 11.68
CA LEU A 217 18.74 -0.74 10.83
C LEU A 217 19.40 0.38 11.64
N ALA A 218 18.84 0.72 12.80
CA ALA A 218 19.39 1.74 13.68
C ALA A 218 20.85 1.43 14.08
N VAL A 219 21.16 0.17 14.39
CA VAL A 219 22.53 -0.24 14.75
C VAL A 219 23.51 0.02 13.59
N VAL A 220 23.20 -0.46 12.39
CA VAL A 220 24.11 -0.29 11.24
C VAL A 220 24.21 1.17 10.79
N VAL A 221 23.13 1.93 10.89
CA VAL A 221 23.12 3.36 10.56
C VAL A 221 23.89 4.17 11.59
N ASP A 222 23.77 3.86 12.88
CA ASP A 222 24.57 4.51 13.93
C ASP A 222 26.06 4.26 13.71
N GLU A 223 26.46 3.03 13.35
CA GLU A 223 27.84 2.74 12.93
C GLU A 223 28.28 3.61 11.74
N ASP A 224 27.40 3.84 10.76
CA ASP A 224 27.70 4.64 9.56
C ASP A 224 27.80 6.14 9.85
N ILE A 225 26.96 6.65 10.75
CA ILE A 225 26.99 8.02 11.25
C ILE A 225 28.27 8.24 12.07
N THR A 226 28.60 7.32 12.98
CA THR A 226 29.83 7.39 13.77
C THR A 226 31.06 7.35 12.86
N ALA A 227 31.12 6.42 11.92
CA ALA A 227 32.24 6.33 10.98
C ALA A 227 32.39 7.61 10.12
N PHE A 228 31.28 8.24 9.73
CA PHE A 228 31.33 9.51 9.01
C PHE A 228 31.80 10.68 9.90
N GLY A 229 31.37 10.71 11.17
CA GLY A 229 31.87 11.68 12.15
C GLY A 229 33.37 11.54 12.40
N GLU A 230 33.87 10.30 12.53
CA GLU A 230 35.31 10.02 12.64
C GLU A 230 36.08 10.42 11.38
N GLU A 231 35.47 10.23 10.20
CA GLU A 231 36.06 10.68 8.93
C GLU A 231 36.20 12.21 8.87
N LEU A 232 35.17 12.94 9.33
CA LEU A 232 35.19 14.40 9.46
C LEU A 232 36.24 14.87 10.47
N GLU A 233 36.38 14.20 11.61
CA GLU A 233 37.38 14.54 12.63
C GLU A 233 38.82 14.28 12.15
N ARG A 234 39.03 13.18 11.40
CA ARG A 234 40.32 12.83 10.82
C ARG A 234 40.69 13.75 9.64
N LEU A 235 39.72 14.45 9.06
CA LEU A 235 39.98 15.42 8.01
C LEU A 235 40.67 16.64 8.62
N ASP A 236 41.99 16.69 8.51
CA ASP A 236 42.83 17.83 8.92
C ASP A 236 42.61 19.03 7.97
N PHE A 237 41.41 19.60 7.99
CA PHE A 237 41.00 20.80 7.24
C PHE A 237 40.35 21.80 8.20
N HIS A 238 40.90 23.01 8.25
CA HIS A 238 40.31 24.11 8.99
C HIS A 238 39.78 25.17 8.03
N PRO A 239 38.50 25.58 8.11
CA PRO A 239 37.91 26.57 7.19
C PRO A 239 38.66 27.93 7.12
N ALA A 240 39.43 28.25 8.16
CA ALA A 240 40.24 29.46 8.26
C ALA A 240 41.75 29.24 7.94
N GLU A 241 42.15 28.06 7.49
CA GLU A 241 43.54 27.78 7.13
C GLU A 241 43.95 28.52 5.85
N ALA A 242 45.25 28.82 5.75
CA ALA A 242 45.80 29.42 4.55
C ALA A 242 45.64 28.45 3.36
N GLY A 243 44.96 28.89 2.30
CA GLY A 243 44.67 28.07 1.12
C GLY A 243 43.24 27.50 1.06
N ALA A 244 42.44 27.64 2.12
CA ALA A 244 41.01 27.36 2.05
C ALA A 244 40.31 28.43 1.20
N ASP A 245 39.82 28.05 0.01
CA ASP A 245 38.97 28.89 -0.83
C ASP A 245 37.47 28.74 -0.46
N ASP A 246 36.61 29.56 -1.07
CA ASP A 246 35.15 29.52 -0.81
C ASP A 246 34.53 28.18 -1.20
N ALA A 247 35.05 27.52 -2.25
CA ALA A 247 34.52 26.24 -2.71
C ALA A 247 34.86 25.10 -1.74
N MET A 248 36.10 25.08 -1.23
CA MET A 248 36.54 24.14 -0.19
C MET A 248 35.74 24.32 1.10
N ARG A 249 35.50 25.56 1.52
CA ARG A 249 34.63 25.85 2.67
C ARG A 249 33.21 25.32 2.45
N ALA A 250 32.64 25.56 1.27
CA ALA A 250 31.29 25.10 0.95
C ALA A 250 31.19 23.56 0.85
N ASP A 251 32.22 22.87 0.34
CA ASP A 251 32.28 21.41 0.34
C ASP A 251 32.33 20.85 1.77
N TYR A 252 33.13 21.47 2.66
CA TYR A 252 33.21 21.07 4.06
C TYR A 252 31.90 21.33 4.82
N GLU A 253 31.27 22.50 4.61
CA GLU A 253 29.99 22.86 5.21
C GLU A 253 28.89 21.87 4.81
N ARG A 254 28.80 21.50 3.53
CA ARG A 254 27.85 20.46 3.06
C ARG A 254 28.07 19.11 3.74
N ALA A 255 29.32 18.74 4.01
CA ALA A 255 29.62 17.48 4.70
C ALA A 255 29.19 17.52 6.17
N LEU A 256 29.39 18.64 6.87
CA LEU A 256 28.91 18.84 8.25
C LEU A 256 27.38 18.87 8.31
N ASP A 257 26.72 19.57 7.38
CA ASP A 257 25.27 19.61 7.28
C ASP A 257 24.69 18.22 7.03
N ALA A 258 25.34 17.43 6.17
CA ALA A 258 24.96 16.04 5.92
C ALA A 258 25.06 15.18 7.20
N TYR A 259 26.11 15.36 8.01
CA TYR A 259 26.27 14.64 9.28
C TYR A 259 25.14 14.97 10.27
N GLU A 260 24.85 16.26 10.49
CA GLU A 260 23.78 16.68 11.40
C GLU A 260 22.38 16.31 10.87
N LYS A 261 22.18 16.41 9.55
CA LYS A 261 20.94 15.97 8.89
C LYS A 261 20.75 14.47 9.01
N ALA A 262 21.79 13.65 8.84
CA ALA A 262 21.71 12.20 9.02
C ALA A 262 21.30 11.83 10.45
N LYS A 263 21.91 12.46 11.47
CA LYS A 263 21.54 12.27 12.89
C LYS A 263 20.09 12.65 13.16
N SER A 264 19.64 13.80 12.67
CA SER A 264 18.26 14.25 12.88
C SER A 264 17.23 13.37 12.18
N LEU A 265 17.51 12.93 10.94
CA LEU A 265 16.67 11.98 10.21
C LEU A 265 16.57 10.64 10.93
N MET A 266 17.69 10.09 11.42
CA MET A 266 17.69 8.83 12.16
C MET A 266 16.93 8.95 13.48
N ALA A 267 17.10 10.05 14.21
CA ALA A 267 16.37 10.32 15.45
C ALA A 267 14.84 10.47 15.23
N ALA A 268 14.43 10.93 14.05
CA ALA A 268 13.02 11.08 13.67
C ALA A 268 12.42 9.82 13.03
N ALA A 269 13.25 8.84 12.65
CA ALA A 269 12.81 7.66 11.91
C ALA A 269 11.89 6.79 12.77
N THR A 270 10.69 6.52 12.25
CA THR A 270 9.68 5.65 12.86
C THR A 270 9.40 4.41 12.04
N ARG A 271 9.88 4.37 10.80
CA ARG A 271 9.69 3.25 9.87
C ARG A 271 10.99 2.87 9.16
N PRO A 272 11.19 1.59 8.81
CA PRO A 272 12.40 1.14 8.12
C PRO A 272 12.71 1.90 6.82
N GLU A 273 11.69 2.31 6.08
CA GLU A 273 11.85 2.96 4.77
C GLU A 273 12.48 4.35 4.88
N GLU A 274 12.33 5.01 6.03
CA GLU A 274 12.87 6.35 6.29
C GLU A 274 14.40 6.34 6.42
N VAL A 275 15.00 5.17 6.72
CA VAL A 275 16.46 4.97 6.76
C VAL A 275 17.13 5.24 5.42
N ARG A 276 16.39 5.12 4.32
CA ARG A 276 16.87 5.48 2.98
C ARG A 276 17.35 6.92 2.91
N ALA A 277 16.62 7.85 3.52
CA ALA A 277 16.99 9.27 3.51
C ALA A 277 18.26 9.53 4.34
N VAL A 278 18.49 8.74 5.40
CA VAL A 278 19.68 8.85 6.24
C VAL A 278 20.93 8.44 5.45
N THR A 279 20.91 7.24 4.87
CA THR A 279 22.04 6.69 4.11
C THR A 279 22.35 7.49 2.85
N GLN A 280 21.33 7.98 2.14
CA GLN A 280 21.51 8.90 1.02
C GLN A 280 22.20 10.20 1.47
N THR A 281 21.77 10.78 2.60
CA THR A 281 22.40 11.99 3.16
C THR A 281 23.87 11.74 3.54
N LEU A 282 24.19 10.56 4.11
CA LEU A 282 25.57 10.18 4.41
C LEU A 282 26.43 10.02 3.14
N GLU A 283 25.86 9.54 2.04
CA GLU A 283 26.56 9.45 0.75
C GLU A 283 26.79 10.84 0.13
N ASP A 284 25.80 11.73 0.17
CA ASP A 284 25.96 13.14 -0.23
C ASP A 284 27.10 13.84 0.54
N GLY A 285 27.21 13.57 1.84
CA GLY A 285 28.28 14.06 2.70
C GLY A 285 29.67 13.54 2.27
N ARG A 286 29.80 12.23 2.04
CA ARG A 286 31.05 11.62 1.56
C ARG A 286 31.46 12.12 0.17
N PHE A 287 30.49 12.35 -0.72
CA PHE A 287 30.79 12.96 -2.01
C PHE A 287 31.33 14.39 -1.87
N SER A 288 30.81 15.17 -0.92
CA SER A 288 31.34 16.51 -0.61
C SER A 288 32.77 16.44 -0.07
N LEU A 289 33.09 15.46 0.80
CA LEU A 289 34.47 15.22 1.25
C LEU A 289 35.41 14.80 0.11
N ALA A 290 34.94 14.01 -0.84
CA ALA A 290 35.72 13.62 -2.02
C ALA A 290 36.04 14.84 -2.91
N GLN A 291 35.09 15.75 -3.11
CA GLN A 291 35.31 17.01 -3.82
C GLN A 291 36.33 17.89 -3.09
N LEU A 292 36.20 18.05 -1.77
CA LEU A 292 37.15 18.79 -0.95
C LEU A 292 38.57 18.20 -1.06
N ALA A 293 38.71 16.89 -0.94
CA ALA A 293 40.00 16.22 -1.07
C ALA A 293 40.62 16.40 -2.48
N ALA A 294 39.80 16.39 -3.54
CA ALA A 294 40.26 16.66 -4.90
C ALA A 294 40.77 18.10 -5.04
N ARG A 295 40.03 19.09 -4.53
CA ARG A 295 40.44 20.51 -4.55
C ARG A 295 41.74 20.73 -3.80
N ARG A 296 41.87 20.20 -2.57
CA ARG A 296 43.09 20.33 -1.76
C ARG A 296 44.32 19.74 -2.45
N ALA A 297 44.13 18.64 -3.18
CA ALA A 297 45.19 17.98 -3.93
C ALA A 297 45.44 18.56 -5.34
N GLY A 298 44.67 19.57 -5.78
CA GLY A 298 44.76 20.12 -7.13
C GLY A 298 44.40 19.10 -8.23
N ARG A 299 43.57 18.10 -7.91
CA ARG A 299 43.13 17.06 -8.84
C ARG A 299 41.78 17.44 -9.49
N PRO A 300 41.43 16.86 -10.65
CA PRO A 300 40.09 16.99 -11.21
C PRO A 300 39.02 16.58 -10.20
N LEU A 301 37.89 17.29 -10.21
CA LEU A 301 36.76 16.95 -9.34
C LEU A 301 36.19 15.58 -9.72
N PRO A 302 35.81 14.75 -8.74
CA PRO A 302 35.20 13.45 -9.03
C PRO A 302 33.82 13.62 -9.67
N GLU A 303 33.49 12.73 -10.59
CA GLU A 303 32.11 12.57 -11.07
C GLU A 303 31.23 11.96 -9.97
N ARG A 304 29.93 12.28 -9.96
CA ARG A 304 28.97 11.67 -9.04
C ARG A 304 28.70 10.25 -9.49
N ARG A 305 29.28 9.28 -8.78
CA ARG A 305 29.11 7.84 -8.99
C ARG A 305 28.51 7.20 -7.75
N ALA A 306 27.91 6.03 -7.92
CA ALA A 306 27.52 5.19 -6.79
C ALA A 306 28.72 4.89 -5.86
N PRO A 307 28.47 4.69 -4.56
CA PRO A 307 29.53 4.36 -3.62
C PRO A 307 30.08 2.94 -3.88
N CYS A 308 31.14 2.56 -3.18
CA CYS A 308 31.68 1.21 -3.28
C CYS A 308 30.61 0.17 -2.92
N PHE A 309 30.41 -0.82 -3.79
CA PHE A 309 29.47 -1.92 -3.60
C PHE A 309 29.80 -2.75 -2.36
N PHE A 310 31.09 -2.99 -2.09
CA PHE A 310 31.53 -3.84 -1.00
C PHE A 310 31.32 -3.21 0.38
N ASP A 311 31.63 -1.91 0.52
CA ASP A 311 31.27 -1.12 1.70
C ASP A 311 30.98 0.33 1.26
N PRO A 312 29.70 0.78 1.33
CA PRO A 312 29.35 2.14 0.95
C PRO A 312 30.10 3.24 1.70
N ARG A 313 30.66 2.94 2.88
CA ARG A 313 31.48 3.87 3.66
C ARG A 313 32.82 4.20 3.00
N HIS A 314 33.29 3.39 2.05
CA HIS A 314 34.52 3.70 1.29
C HIS A 314 34.36 4.92 0.37
N GLY A 315 33.14 5.44 0.21
CA GLY A 315 32.87 6.62 -0.61
C GLY A 315 32.69 6.28 -2.09
N PRO A 316 32.79 7.29 -2.98
CA PRO A 316 32.47 7.15 -4.40
C PRO A 316 33.39 6.14 -5.10
N SER A 317 32.80 5.34 -6.00
CA SER A 317 33.55 4.43 -6.86
C SER A 317 34.42 5.16 -7.87
N VAL A 318 35.48 4.50 -8.33
CA VAL A 318 36.38 4.99 -9.38
C VAL A 318 36.35 4.14 -10.64
N ALA A 319 35.79 2.94 -10.55
CA ALA A 319 35.64 2.00 -11.65
C ALA A 319 34.48 1.06 -11.40
N ASP A 320 33.99 0.43 -12.47
CA ASP A 320 33.11 -0.73 -12.40
C ASP A 320 33.96 -1.98 -12.72
N VAL A 321 33.86 -3.02 -11.90
CA VAL A 321 34.65 -4.25 -12.05
C VAL A 321 33.71 -5.43 -12.17
N LEU A 322 33.97 -6.31 -13.14
CA LEU A 322 33.31 -7.61 -13.21
C LEU A 322 33.74 -8.45 -12.01
N TRP A 323 32.82 -8.68 -11.09
CA TRP A 323 33.03 -9.44 -9.88
C TRP A 323 32.22 -10.73 -9.90
N ASP A 324 32.88 -11.83 -9.54
CA ASP A 324 32.25 -13.13 -9.34
C ASP A 324 32.21 -13.45 -7.83
N PRO A 325 31.02 -13.48 -7.19
CA PRO A 325 30.88 -13.84 -5.78
C PRO A 325 31.20 -15.31 -5.47
N GLY A 326 31.48 -16.16 -6.47
CA GLY A 326 31.68 -17.60 -6.32
C GLY A 326 30.39 -18.39 -6.13
N VAL A 327 29.32 -17.73 -5.66
CA VAL A 327 27.93 -18.24 -5.62
C VAL A 327 27.01 -17.16 -6.19
N GLY A 328 26.31 -17.46 -7.28
CA GLY A 328 25.43 -16.51 -7.98
C GLY A 328 25.98 -16.14 -9.36
N THR A 329 25.58 -14.97 -9.87
CA THR A 329 25.95 -14.51 -11.21
C THR A 329 27.04 -13.44 -11.13
N ALA A 330 28.07 -13.59 -11.96
CA ALA A 330 29.09 -12.56 -12.16
C ALA A 330 28.44 -11.27 -12.69
N ARG A 331 28.88 -10.11 -12.19
CA ARG A 331 28.27 -8.82 -12.49
C ARG A 331 29.23 -7.67 -12.32
N GLU A 332 29.00 -6.58 -13.04
CA GLU A 332 29.74 -5.34 -12.85
C GLU A 332 29.26 -4.64 -11.57
N VAL A 333 30.20 -4.31 -10.69
CA VAL A 333 29.93 -3.59 -9.45
C VAL A 333 30.81 -2.34 -9.33
N PRO A 334 30.27 -1.20 -8.85
CA PRO A 334 31.06 0.00 -8.60
C PRO A 334 32.02 -0.23 -7.43
N VAL A 335 33.31 0.05 -7.61
CA VAL A 335 34.35 -0.18 -6.60
C VAL A 335 35.17 1.07 -6.31
N CYS A 336 35.55 1.28 -5.04
CA CYS A 336 36.50 2.33 -4.69
C CYS A 336 37.92 1.96 -5.14
N ALA A 337 38.83 2.94 -5.16
CA ALA A 337 40.21 2.72 -5.58
C ALA A 337 40.94 1.66 -4.72
N ALA A 338 40.62 1.56 -3.43
CA ALA A 338 41.23 0.58 -2.54
C ALA A 338 40.79 -0.86 -2.87
N ASP A 339 39.48 -1.09 -3.01
CA ASP A 339 38.96 -2.41 -3.36
C ASP A 339 39.32 -2.81 -4.80
N GLN A 340 39.40 -1.84 -5.72
CA GLN A 340 39.94 -2.09 -7.06
C GLN A 340 41.36 -2.64 -7.01
N ALA A 341 42.23 -2.04 -6.19
CA ALA A 341 43.61 -2.50 -6.04
C ALA A 341 43.68 -3.90 -5.40
N ARG A 342 42.87 -4.16 -4.37
CA ARG A 342 42.79 -5.49 -3.73
C ARG A 342 42.40 -6.58 -4.72
N LEU A 343 41.35 -6.32 -5.51
CA LEU A 343 40.90 -7.27 -6.53
C LEU A 343 41.95 -7.50 -7.62
N ALA A 344 42.65 -6.44 -8.05
CA ALA A 344 43.74 -6.55 -9.03
C ALA A 344 44.92 -7.40 -8.50
N ASP A 345 45.17 -7.35 -7.19
CA ASP A 345 46.18 -8.16 -6.50
C ASP A 345 45.68 -9.57 -6.13
N GLY A 346 44.46 -9.95 -6.52
CA GLY A 346 43.85 -11.25 -6.18
C GLY A 346 43.47 -11.41 -4.71
N GLN A 347 43.30 -10.29 -3.99
CA GLN A 347 42.85 -10.27 -2.60
C GLN A 347 41.34 -10.04 -2.51
N ASP A 348 40.72 -10.56 -1.45
CA ASP A 348 39.31 -10.33 -1.18
C ASP A 348 39.05 -8.83 -0.90
N PRO A 349 37.95 -8.26 -1.42
CA PRO A 349 37.58 -6.87 -1.12
C PRO A 349 37.19 -6.71 0.35
N MET A 350 37.20 -5.48 0.84
CA MET A 350 36.75 -5.17 2.20
C MET A 350 35.21 -5.10 2.24
N ILE A 351 34.58 -6.24 2.50
CA ILE A 351 33.12 -6.37 2.48
C ILE A 351 32.50 -5.89 3.79
N ARG A 352 31.48 -5.04 3.70
CA ARG A 352 30.63 -4.67 4.84
C ARG A 352 29.77 -5.86 5.23
N GLU A 353 30.12 -6.43 6.38
CA GLU A 353 29.26 -7.36 7.07
C GLU A 353 28.28 -6.64 8.00
N VAL A 354 27.11 -7.23 8.19
CA VAL A 354 26.09 -6.81 9.14
C VAL A 354 25.56 -8.04 9.88
N GLU A 355 24.87 -7.82 11.00
CA GLU A 355 24.35 -8.91 11.82
C GLU A 355 23.08 -9.51 11.20
N THR A 356 23.02 -10.84 11.13
CA THR A 356 21.81 -11.56 10.66
C THR A 356 20.81 -11.76 11.79
N VAL A 357 19.60 -12.23 11.46
CA VAL A 357 18.60 -12.65 12.45
C VAL A 357 19.14 -13.73 13.42
N SER A 358 20.12 -14.52 12.97
CA SER A 358 20.75 -15.59 13.77
C SER A 358 21.91 -15.10 14.66
N GLY A 359 22.27 -13.81 14.61
CA GLY A 359 23.43 -13.24 15.30
C GLY A 359 24.77 -13.47 14.59
N ALA A 360 24.81 -14.26 13.51
CA ALA A 360 26.00 -14.38 12.67
C ALA A 360 26.23 -13.10 11.84
N ARG A 361 27.49 -12.80 11.50
CA ARG A 361 27.86 -11.72 10.58
C ARG A 361 27.91 -12.25 9.15
N ARG A 362 27.31 -11.51 8.21
CA ARG A 362 27.28 -11.83 6.78
C ARG A 362 27.40 -10.55 5.96
N PRO A 363 27.86 -10.62 4.70
CA PRO A 363 27.74 -9.49 3.79
C PRO A 363 26.31 -8.93 3.79
N TYR A 364 26.15 -7.62 3.69
CA TYR A 364 24.83 -6.99 3.84
C TYR A 364 23.77 -7.51 2.86
N TRP A 365 24.18 -7.91 1.66
CA TRP A 365 23.30 -8.51 0.65
C TRP A 365 22.86 -9.94 0.96
N ASP A 366 23.48 -10.59 1.96
CA ASP A 366 23.13 -11.93 2.44
C ASP A 366 22.57 -11.93 3.86
N ALA A 367 22.40 -10.76 4.49
CA ALA A 367 22.05 -10.67 5.91
C ALA A 367 20.55 -10.65 6.22
N GLY A 368 19.71 -10.49 5.20
CA GLY A 368 18.26 -10.52 5.32
C GLY A 368 17.56 -9.28 4.76
N PRO A 369 16.22 -9.33 4.65
CA PRO A 369 15.44 -8.32 3.92
C PRO A 369 15.38 -6.97 4.64
N ALA A 370 15.62 -6.94 5.95
CA ALA A 370 15.60 -5.70 6.74
C ALA A 370 16.62 -4.66 6.26
N TYR A 371 17.69 -5.08 5.58
CA TYR A 371 18.76 -4.19 5.10
C TYR A 371 18.47 -3.49 3.77
N GLY A 372 17.38 -3.85 3.08
CA GLY A 372 17.12 -3.27 1.76
C GLY A 372 16.83 -1.76 1.77
N PRO A 373 16.09 -1.16 2.73
CA PRO A 373 15.97 0.29 2.82
C PRO A 373 17.30 1.03 3.03
N TRP A 374 18.20 0.43 3.82
CA TRP A 374 19.54 0.95 4.07
C TRP A 374 20.41 0.87 2.82
N ALA A 375 20.46 -0.28 2.15
CA ALA A 375 21.19 -0.42 0.88
C ALA A 375 20.61 0.47 -0.23
N GLY A 376 19.28 0.59 -0.29
CA GLY A 376 18.61 1.40 -1.31
C GLY A 376 18.77 2.91 -1.14
N GLY A 377 19.21 3.40 0.01
CA GLY A 377 19.60 4.80 0.13
C GLY A 377 20.99 5.09 -0.45
N TYR A 378 21.92 4.13 -0.38
CA TYR A 378 23.25 4.25 -0.99
C TYR A 378 23.25 4.10 -2.51
N PHE A 379 22.51 3.12 -3.03
CA PHE A 379 22.53 2.79 -4.45
C PHE A 379 21.30 3.30 -5.20
N GLY A 380 20.26 3.75 -4.52
CA GLY A 380 19.00 4.15 -5.15
C GLY A 380 18.22 2.97 -5.74
N GLY A 381 16.99 3.24 -6.20
CA GLY A 381 16.07 2.21 -6.71
C GLY A 381 16.39 1.68 -8.11
N GLY A 382 17.20 2.40 -8.90
CA GLY A 382 17.45 2.08 -10.32
C GLY A 382 18.58 1.09 -10.57
N ILE A 383 19.65 1.13 -9.77
CA ILE A 383 20.84 0.26 -9.98
C ILE A 383 20.95 -0.88 -8.97
N LEU A 384 20.42 -0.71 -7.75
CA LEU A 384 20.48 -1.72 -6.69
C LEU A 384 19.92 -3.08 -7.13
N PRO A 385 18.76 -3.15 -7.84
CA PRO A 385 18.29 -4.36 -8.50
C PRO A 385 19.37 -5.20 -9.19
N GLY A 386 20.13 -4.58 -10.09
CA GLY A 386 21.18 -5.22 -10.88
C GLY A 386 22.37 -5.67 -10.03
N LEU A 387 22.74 -4.87 -9.02
CA LEU A 387 23.85 -5.16 -8.11
C LEU A 387 23.58 -6.35 -7.18
N LEU A 388 22.30 -6.66 -6.94
CA LEU A 388 21.87 -7.72 -6.02
C LEU A 388 21.32 -8.96 -6.72
N VAL A 389 21.35 -9.03 -8.06
CA VAL A 389 20.92 -10.24 -8.79
C VAL A 389 21.68 -11.47 -8.29
N GLY A 390 20.91 -12.50 -7.89
CA GLY A 390 21.46 -13.75 -7.37
C GLY A 390 21.91 -13.70 -5.90
N THR A 391 21.65 -12.61 -5.19
CA THR A 391 21.87 -12.52 -3.72
C THR A 391 20.57 -12.78 -2.96
N MET A 392 20.68 -13.14 -1.68
CA MET A 392 19.51 -13.40 -0.83
C MET A 392 18.62 -12.15 -0.70
N LEU A 393 19.23 -10.98 -0.48
CA LEU A 393 18.51 -9.70 -0.41
C LEU A 393 17.84 -9.38 -1.76
N GLY A 394 18.54 -9.56 -2.88
CA GLY A 394 17.97 -9.33 -4.21
C GLY A 394 16.77 -10.24 -4.51
N SER A 395 16.86 -11.53 -4.20
CA SER A 395 15.74 -12.47 -4.37
C SER A 395 14.54 -12.11 -3.49
N MET A 396 14.76 -11.63 -2.27
CA MET A 396 13.67 -11.17 -1.39
C MET A 396 13.04 -9.88 -1.89
N MET A 397 13.84 -8.93 -2.37
CA MET A 397 13.37 -7.64 -2.89
C MET A 397 12.49 -7.79 -4.14
N ALA A 398 12.68 -8.85 -4.92
CA ALA A 398 11.85 -9.18 -6.07
C ALA A 398 10.45 -9.72 -5.70
N THR A 399 10.16 -9.96 -4.42
CA THR A 399 8.86 -10.51 -3.99
C THR A 399 7.81 -9.41 -3.74
N PRO A 400 6.53 -9.61 -4.11
CA PRO A 400 5.45 -8.68 -3.76
C PRO A 400 5.30 -8.48 -2.23
N SER A 401 5.58 -9.53 -1.45
CA SER A 401 5.59 -9.46 0.02
C SER A 401 6.61 -8.46 0.57
N TYR A 402 7.76 -8.32 -0.10
CA TYR A 402 8.76 -7.34 0.28
C TYR A 402 8.27 -5.92 0.02
N ALA A 403 7.69 -5.65 -1.16
CA ALA A 403 7.11 -4.35 -1.49
C ALA A 403 5.97 -3.95 -0.53
N ALA A 404 5.12 -4.89 -0.13
CA ALA A 404 4.08 -4.65 0.87
C ALA A 404 4.66 -4.29 2.27
N MET A 405 5.85 -4.79 2.59
CA MET A 405 6.50 -4.55 3.88
C MET A 405 7.31 -3.25 3.90
N TYR A 406 8.17 -3.06 2.88
CA TYR A 406 9.21 -2.02 2.79
C TYR A 406 8.97 -0.96 1.70
N GLY A 407 7.80 -0.98 1.07
CA GLY A 407 7.42 -0.06 -0.01
C GLY A 407 7.91 -0.49 -1.40
N SER A 408 7.20 -0.02 -2.43
CA SER A 408 7.63 -0.11 -3.82
C SER A 408 8.66 1.00 -4.12
N GLY A 409 9.71 0.68 -4.89
CA GLY A 409 10.79 1.62 -5.17
C GLY A 409 12.19 1.01 -5.22
N TYR A 410 12.29 -0.31 -5.10
CA TYR A 410 13.55 -1.05 -5.09
C TYR A 410 13.68 -2.08 -6.22
N GLY A 411 12.83 -2.01 -7.24
CA GLY A 411 12.86 -2.92 -8.40
C GLY A 411 11.55 -2.93 -9.16
N ASP A 412 11.50 -2.24 -10.30
CA ASP A 412 10.64 -2.66 -11.41
C ASP A 412 11.41 -3.78 -12.12
N PHE A 413 11.25 -5.01 -11.62
CA PHE A 413 11.72 -6.18 -12.33
C PHE A 413 10.56 -6.64 -13.19
N GLY A 414 10.70 -6.51 -14.51
CA GLY A 414 9.72 -6.99 -15.48
C GLY A 414 9.41 -8.47 -15.30
N ALA A 415 8.44 -8.75 -14.46
CA ALA A 415 7.78 -10.03 -14.33
C ALA A 415 6.32 -9.79 -14.70
N ASP A 416 5.99 -10.21 -15.91
CA ASP A 416 4.63 -10.42 -16.42
C ASP A 416 3.74 -11.05 -15.31
N PRO A 417 2.65 -10.42 -14.86
CA PRO A 417 1.87 -10.91 -13.73
C PRO A 417 0.85 -11.94 -14.22
N GLY A 418 1.34 -13.15 -14.50
CA GLY A 418 0.50 -14.32 -14.72
C GLY A 418 0.45 -15.20 -13.49
N TYR A 419 -0.19 -14.79 -12.39
CA TYR A 419 -0.70 -15.71 -11.35
C TYR A 419 -1.85 -15.07 -10.57
N GLY A 420 -3.06 -15.57 -10.83
CA GLY A 420 -4.21 -15.40 -9.96
C GLY A 420 -4.15 -16.30 -8.73
N GLY A 421 -4.82 -15.87 -7.66
CA GLY A 421 -5.21 -16.72 -6.54
C GLY A 421 -5.43 -16.00 -5.21
N GLY A 422 -6.70 -15.87 -4.80
CA GLY A 422 -7.12 -15.97 -3.39
C GLY A 422 -7.97 -14.82 -2.82
N ASP A 423 -9.30 -15.06 -2.76
CA ASP A 423 -10.37 -14.58 -1.83
C ASP A 423 -10.56 -13.08 -1.54
N VAL A 424 -9.59 -12.26 -1.89
CA VAL A 424 -9.65 -10.80 -2.00
C VAL A 424 -8.84 -10.48 -3.24
N SER A 425 -9.44 -9.76 -4.18
CA SER A 425 -8.73 -9.38 -5.39
C SER A 425 -7.47 -8.60 -5.00
N GLY A 426 -6.29 -9.14 -5.34
CA GLY A 426 -5.00 -8.49 -5.13
C GLY A 426 -4.93 -7.11 -5.80
N GLY A 427 -3.91 -6.33 -5.46
CA GLY A 427 -3.78 -4.90 -5.78
C GLY A 427 -3.63 -4.50 -7.25
N ASP A 428 -4.08 -5.33 -8.20
CA ASP A 428 -4.09 -5.08 -9.65
C ASP A 428 -5.31 -4.25 -10.08
N PHE A 429 -5.82 -3.40 -9.18
CA PHE A 429 -6.97 -2.54 -9.42
C PHE A 429 -6.61 -1.44 -10.42
N ASP A 430 -7.19 -1.50 -11.62
CA ASP A 430 -7.17 -0.39 -12.55
C ASP A 430 -8.30 0.60 -12.18
N THR A 431 -7.91 1.74 -11.62
CA THR A 431 -8.84 2.81 -11.28
C THR A 431 -9.61 3.33 -12.51
N GLY A 432 -9.02 3.20 -13.70
CA GLY A 432 -9.62 3.62 -14.97
C GLY A 432 -10.96 2.94 -15.27
N ASP A 433 -11.11 1.66 -14.91
CA ASP A 433 -12.30 0.84 -15.16
C ASP A 433 -13.54 1.30 -14.38
N PHE A 434 -13.35 2.06 -13.30
CA PHE A 434 -14.43 2.57 -12.43
C PHE A 434 -14.52 4.10 -12.43
N THR A 435 -13.78 4.79 -13.31
CA THR A 435 -13.89 6.24 -13.48
C THR A 435 -15.10 6.64 -14.33
N GLY A 436 -15.71 7.80 -14.03
CA GLY A 436 -16.88 8.34 -14.74
C GLY A 436 -18.20 8.17 -13.97
N GLY A 437 -18.93 9.27 -13.80
CA GLY A 437 -20.21 9.30 -13.07
C GLY A 437 -21.43 8.91 -13.92
N PHE A 438 -22.59 8.77 -13.26
CA PHE A 438 -23.88 8.50 -13.91
C PHE A 438 -24.11 9.45 -15.08
N GLY A 439 -24.20 8.89 -16.30
CA GLY A 439 -24.03 9.59 -17.57
C GLY A 439 -24.73 10.95 -17.70
N GLY A 440 -23.95 11.95 -18.14
CA GLY A 440 -24.41 13.18 -18.78
C GLY A 440 -23.75 13.30 -20.14
N GLY A 441 -24.42 12.83 -21.19
CA GLY A 441 -24.02 13.09 -22.56
C GLY A 441 -24.39 14.52 -22.95
N ASP A 442 -23.38 15.35 -23.20
CA ASP A 442 -23.52 16.51 -24.07
C ASP A 442 -22.30 16.56 -25.02
N PHE A 443 -22.45 15.86 -26.15
CA PHE A 443 -21.63 16.12 -27.33
C PHE A 443 -22.26 17.30 -28.06
N GLY A 444 -21.71 18.50 -27.86
CA GLY A 444 -22.20 19.71 -28.50
C GLY A 444 -21.30 20.93 -28.31
N GLY A 445 -20.20 21.03 -29.07
CA GLY A 445 -19.36 22.22 -29.03
C GLY A 445 -18.23 22.18 -30.05
N GLY A 446 -18.56 22.31 -31.33
CA GLY A 446 -17.58 22.46 -32.40
C GLY A 446 -16.70 23.70 -32.24
N GLY A 447 -15.43 23.54 -32.55
CA GLY A 447 -14.46 24.62 -32.74
C GLY A 447 -13.52 24.23 -33.88
N ASP A 448 -13.63 24.98 -34.97
CA ASP A 448 -12.91 24.88 -36.25
C ASP A 448 -11.45 24.41 -36.18
N PHE A 449 -11.13 23.37 -36.95
CA PHE A 449 -9.83 23.23 -37.62
C PHE A 449 -10.04 22.98 -39.12
N GLY A 450 -10.70 23.94 -39.77
CA GLY A 450 -10.65 24.14 -41.21
C GLY A 450 -9.72 25.31 -41.54
N GLY A 451 -8.44 25.01 -41.79
CA GLY A 451 -7.46 26.01 -42.19
C GLY A 451 -6.34 25.36 -42.98
N GLY A 452 -6.54 25.24 -44.29
CA GLY A 452 -5.58 24.70 -45.23
C GLY A 452 -4.26 25.47 -45.26
N GLY A 453 -3.18 24.73 -45.41
CA GLY A 453 -1.82 25.23 -45.63
C GLY A 453 -1.06 24.20 -46.46
N ASP A 454 -0.97 24.51 -47.75
CA ASP A 454 -0.38 23.76 -48.84
C ASP A 454 1.10 23.39 -48.59
N PHE A 455 1.47 22.12 -48.81
CA PHE A 455 2.84 21.71 -49.09
C PHE A 455 2.85 20.71 -50.26
N GLY A 456 2.33 21.16 -51.40
CA GLY A 456 2.67 20.62 -52.72
C GLY A 456 4.00 21.18 -53.23
N GLY A 457 4.90 20.29 -53.66
CA GLY A 457 6.28 20.62 -54.00
C GLY A 457 6.54 21.35 -55.32
N GLY A 458 7.80 21.71 -55.51
CA GLY A 458 8.37 22.19 -56.77
C GLY A 458 9.84 22.56 -56.61
N PHE A 459 10.70 21.74 -57.22
CA PHE A 459 12.06 21.96 -57.77
C PHE A 459 13.02 22.95 -57.10
#